data_AF-D0BL28-F1
#
_entry.id   AF-D0BL28-F1
#
_cell.length_a   1.000
_cell.length_b   1.000
_cell.length_c   1.000
_cell.angle_alpha   90.00
_cell.angle_beta   90.00
_cell.angle_gamma   90.00
#
_symmetry.space_group_name_H-M   'P 1'
#
loop_
_entity.id
_entity.type
_entity.pdbx_description
1 polymer ?
#
loop_
_entity_poly.entity_id
_entity_poly.type
_entity_poly.pdbx_seq_one_letter_code
_entity_poly.pdbx_strand_id
1 'polypeptide(L)'
;MDVTKLNKLSYILYSESNAEAVELVKSINSEDELFVLLDNYNWDNGFEVPEAIINHPNCTLPVALLAFHRADGIQYLLEGEAIFANRLSKSWEDFIKEVYDKILKKNYPKGSISFQPEITKIQKFKLNKLNPNFDSFILDGVLGKDLHIHL
;
A
#
# COMPACT_ATOMS: atom_id res chain seq x y z
N MET A 1 -1.65 14.93 -13.14
CA MET A 1 -1.06 13.92 -14.06
C MET A 1 -1.69 14.11 -15.44
N ASP A 2 -0.93 13.96 -16.53
CA ASP A 2 -1.44 14.14 -17.89
C ASP A 2 -2.24 12.92 -18.40
N VAL A 3 -3.03 13.12 -19.46
CA VAL A 3 -3.93 12.09 -20.03
C VAL A 3 -3.17 10.86 -20.52
N THR A 4 -1.96 11.01 -21.04
CA THR A 4 -1.16 9.87 -21.53
C THR A 4 -0.79 8.95 -20.38
N LYS A 5 -0.37 9.51 -19.24
CA LYS A 5 -0.09 8.73 -18.04
C LYS A 5 -1.36 8.10 -17.46
N LEU A 6 -2.47 8.84 -17.40
CA LEU A 6 -3.75 8.29 -16.93
C LEU A 6 -4.18 7.08 -17.76
N ASN A 7 -4.14 7.19 -19.09
CA ASN A 7 -4.49 6.08 -19.99
C ASN A 7 -3.56 4.87 -19.81
N LYS A 8 -2.26 5.11 -19.57
CA LYS A 8 -1.31 4.03 -19.25
C LYS A 8 -1.72 3.32 -17.95
N LEU A 9 -2.07 4.06 -16.90
CA LEU A 9 -2.49 3.47 -15.63
C LEU A 9 -3.80 2.70 -15.77
N SER A 10 -4.80 3.25 -16.47
CA SER A 10 -6.04 2.52 -16.76
C SER A 10 -5.76 1.22 -17.54
N TYR A 11 -4.84 1.24 -18.50
CA TYR A 11 -4.44 0.02 -19.21
C TYR A 11 -3.83 -1.04 -18.27
N ILE A 12 -3.01 -0.63 -17.31
CA ILE A 12 -2.45 -1.55 -16.30
C ILE A 12 -3.56 -2.12 -15.41
N LEU A 13 -4.50 -1.28 -14.94
CA LEU A 13 -5.61 -1.70 -14.08
C LEU A 13 -6.53 -2.74 -14.73
N TYR A 14 -6.72 -2.62 -16.04
CA TYR A 14 -7.61 -3.48 -16.83
C TYR A 14 -6.85 -4.48 -17.72
N SER A 15 -5.57 -4.73 -17.46
CA SER A 15 -4.79 -5.75 -18.17
C SER A 15 -5.45 -7.12 -18.03
N GLU A 16 -5.36 -7.95 -19.07
CA GLU A 16 -6.03 -9.26 -19.10
C GLU A 16 -5.43 -10.27 -18.10
N SER A 17 -4.21 -9.99 -17.62
CA SER A 17 -3.54 -10.83 -16.62
C SER A 17 -2.69 -10.02 -15.65
N ASN A 18 -2.55 -10.54 -14.43
CA ASN A 18 -1.62 -9.99 -13.44
C ASN A 18 -0.18 -9.99 -13.93
N ALA A 19 0.23 -11.01 -14.70
CA ALA A 19 1.59 -11.10 -15.24
C ALA A 19 1.90 -9.93 -16.18
N GLU A 20 0.96 -9.57 -17.07
CA GLU A 20 1.10 -8.39 -17.93
C GLU A 20 1.14 -7.12 -17.09
N ALA A 21 0.21 -6.95 -16.14
CA ALA A 21 0.18 -5.78 -15.27
C ALA A 21 1.51 -5.60 -14.50
N VAL A 22 2.07 -6.67 -13.96
CA VAL A 22 3.37 -6.67 -13.27
C VAL A 22 4.51 -6.24 -14.19
N GLU A 23 4.56 -6.72 -15.43
CA GLU A 23 5.57 -6.26 -16.38
C GLU A 23 5.42 -4.77 -16.70
N LEU A 24 4.19 -4.28 -16.86
CA LEU A 24 3.92 -2.87 -17.13
C LEU A 24 4.26 -1.97 -15.93
N VAL A 25 4.07 -2.44 -14.69
CA VAL A 25 4.45 -1.72 -13.47
C VAL A 25 5.94 -1.38 -13.48
N LYS A 26 6.81 -2.26 -13.99
CA LYS A 26 8.26 -2.00 -14.08
C LYS A 26 8.61 -0.80 -14.96
N SER A 27 7.70 -0.40 -15.85
CA SER A 27 7.87 0.77 -16.72
C SER A 27 7.45 2.09 -16.06
N ILE A 28 6.93 2.06 -14.82
CA ILE A 28 6.48 3.26 -14.10
C ILE A 28 7.69 4.02 -13.56
N ASN A 29 7.76 5.31 -13.86
CA ASN A 29 8.94 6.12 -13.56
C ASN A 29 8.72 7.15 -12.45
N SER A 30 7.59 7.09 -11.74
CA SER A 30 7.28 8.06 -10.70
C SER A 30 6.48 7.46 -9.54
N GLU A 31 6.67 8.06 -8.37
CA GLU A 31 5.87 7.81 -7.16
C GLU A 31 4.38 8.04 -7.42
N ASP A 32 4.03 9.14 -8.11
CA ASP A 32 2.65 9.55 -8.43
C ASP A 32 1.88 8.47 -9.19
N GLU A 33 2.53 7.89 -10.20
CA GLU A 33 1.95 6.82 -11.00
C GLU A 33 1.71 5.56 -10.17
N LEU A 34 2.67 5.17 -9.30
CA LEU A 34 2.50 4.02 -8.40
C LEU A 34 1.37 4.25 -7.39
N PHE A 35 1.30 5.45 -6.81
CA PHE A 35 0.28 5.80 -5.84
C PHE A 35 -1.12 5.73 -6.47
N VAL A 36 -1.33 6.38 -7.61
CA VAL A 36 -2.63 6.37 -8.29
C VAL A 36 -2.98 4.98 -8.79
N LEU A 37 -2.00 4.21 -9.29
CA LEU A 37 -2.26 2.83 -9.68
C LEU A 37 -2.78 2.00 -8.51
N LEU A 38 -2.10 2.07 -7.37
CA LEU A 38 -2.45 1.28 -6.19
C LEU A 38 -3.76 1.73 -5.54
N ASP A 39 -4.07 3.03 -5.56
CA ASP A 39 -5.30 3.58 -4.99
C ASP A 39 -6.55 3.18 -5.79
N ASN A 40 -6.38 2.84 -7.07
CA ASN A 40 -7.45 2.37 -7.95
C ASN A 40 -7.42 0.85 -8.21
N TYR A 41 -6.44 0.13 -7.65
CA TYR A 41 -6.29 -1.30 -7.88
C TYR A 41 -7.47 -2.09 -7.29
N ASN A 42 -8.01 -3.02 -8.06
CA ASN A 42 -8.99 -3.98 -7.55
C ASN A 42 -8.27 -5.07 -6.74
N TRP A 43 -8.33 -5.00 -5.41
CA TRP A 43 -7.64 -5.94 -4.52
C TRP A 43 -8.16 -7.38 -4.61
N ASP A 44 -9.33 -7.61 -5.21
CA ASP A 44 -9.81 -8.95 -5.54
C ASP A 44 -8.97 -9.64 -6.63
N ASN A 45 -8.17 -8.87 -7.38
CA ASN A 45 -7.27 -9.41 -8.41
C ASN A 45 -6.01 -10.05 -7.81
N GLY A 46 -5.79 -10.03 -6.50
CA GLY A 46 -4.64 -10.66 -5.85
C GLY A 46 -3.57 -9.68 -5.40
N PHE A 47 -2.36 -10.20 -5.15
CA PHE A 47 -1.27 -9.45 -4.51
C PHE A 47 -0.06 -9.27 -5.42
N GLU A 48 -0.01 -9.90 -6.59
CA GLU A 48 1.16 -9.87 -7.49
C GLU A 48 1.50 -8.45 -7.97
N VAL A 49 0.47 -7.64 -8.28
CA VAL A 49 0.65 -6.24 -8.68
C VAL A 49 1.04 -5.37 -7.47
N PRO A 50 0.34 -5.42 -6.32
CA PRO A 50 0.81 -4.78 -5.08
C PRO A 50 2.24 -5.14 -4.68
N GLU A 51 2.64 -6.41 -4.80
CA GLU A 51 3.99 -6.92 -4.53
C GLU A 51 5.02 -6.27 -5.45
N ALA A 52 4.73 -6.17 -6.75
CA ALA A 52 5.57 -5.48 -7.71
C ALA A 52 5.72 -3.99 -7.37
N ILE A 53 4.64 -3.35 -6.90
CA ILE A 53 4.64 -1.93 -6.49
C ILE A 53 5.50 -1.74 -5.22
N ILE A 54 5.32 -2.53 -4.16
CA ILE A 54 6.09 -2.37 -2.91
C ILE A 54 7.58 -2.71 -3.07
N ASN A 55 7.94 -3.40 -4.15
CA ASN A 55 9.32 -3.72 -4.55
C ASN A 55 9.89 -2.76 -5.61
N HIS A 56 9.08 -1.81 -6.09
CA HIS A 56 9.48 -0.91 -7.16
C HIS A 56 10.53 0.12 -6.67
N PRO A 57 11.56 0.47 -7.46
CA PRO A 57 12.56 1.49 -7.07
C PRO A 57 12.00 2.86 -6.72
N ASN A 58 10.84 3.20 -7.32
CA ASN A 58 10.11 4.45 -7.06
C ASN A 58 9.08 4.33 -5.92
N CYS A 59 8.98 3.19 -5.24
CA CYS A 59 8.10 3.03 -4.09
C CYS A 59 8.63 3.84 -2.91
N THR A 60 7.81 4.77 -2.44
CA THR A 60 8.12 5.63 -1.30
C THR A 60 7.27 5.23 -0.09
N LEU A 61 7.56 5.84 1.06
CA LEU A 61 6.79 5.58 2.28
C LEU A 61 5.27 5.82 2.12
N PRO A 62 4.78 6.91 1.50
CA PRO A 62 3.34 7.07 1.24
C PRO A 62 2.71 5.91 0.45
N VAL A 63 3.40 5.41 -0.60
CA VAL A 63 2.91 4.29 -1.42
C VAL A 63 2.87 3.00 -0.61
N ALA A 64 3.92 2.70 0.16
CA ALA A 64 3.96 1.53 1.03
C ALA A 64 2.89 1.58 2.13
N LEU A 65 2.64 2.76 2.72
CA LEU A 65 1.55 2.94 3.69
C LEU A 65 0.19 2.71 3.04
N LEU A 66 -0.06 3.27 1.86
CA LEU A 66 -1.28 2.99 1.11
C LEU A 66 -1.49 1.49 0.90
N ALA A 67 -0.43 0.79 0.46
CA ALA A 67 -0.44 -0.66 0.26
C ALA A 67 -0.81 -1.43 1.53
N PHE A 68 -0.13 -1.12 2.63
CA PHE A 68 -0.35 -1.75 3.92
C PHE A 68 -1.79 -1.55 4.42
N HIS A 69 -2.32 -0.33 4.31
CA HIS A 69 -3.67 -0.01 4.79
C HIS A 69 -4.77 -0.60 3.91
N ARG A 70 -4.62 -0.55 2.58
CA ARG A 70 -5.57 -1.15 1.64
C ARG A 70 -5.61 -2.68 1.73
N ALA A 71 -4.52 -3.30 2.17
CA ALA A 71 -4.46 -4.73 2.46
C ALA A 71 -4.97 -5.11 3.87
N ASP A 72 -5.77 -4.29 4.55
CA ASP A 72 -6.23 -4.55 5.93
C ASP A 72 -5.11 -4.67 6.99
N GLY A 73 -3.95 -4.01 6.80
CA GLY A 73 -2.82 -4.09 7.72
C GLY A 73 -3.13 -3.67 9.16
N ILE A 74 -4.16 -2.84 9.38
CA ILE A 74 -4.61 -2.47 10.72
C ILE A 74 -5.12 -3.66 11.53
N GLN A 75 -5.74 -4.64 10.87
CA GLN A 75 -6.17 -5.84 11.55
C GLN A 75 -4.99 -6.65 12.05
N TYR A 76 -3.92 -6.75 11.24
CA TYR A 76 -2.67 -7.36 11.67
C TYR A 76 -2.05 -6.65 12.87
N LEU A 77 -2.07 -5.31 12.92
CA LEU A 77 -1.55 -4.58 14.09
C LEU A 77 -2.38 -4.80 15.37
N LEU A 78 -3.67 -5.06 15.25
CA LEU A 78 -4.58 -5.27 16.39
C LEU A 78 -4.53 -6.71 16.91
N GLU A 79 -4.46 -7.68 16.02
CA GLU A 79 -4.61 -9.11 16.33
C GLU A 79 -3.29 -9.88 16.31
N GLY A 80 -2.23 -9.29 15.72
CA GLY A 80 -0.92 -9.93 15.55
C GLY A 80 -1.00 -11.18 14.67
N GLU A 81 -0.09 -12.12 14.89
CA GLU A 81 0.00 -13.37 14.10
C GLU A 81 -1.25 -14.26 14.18
N ALA A 82 -2.10 -14.09 15.19
CA ALA A 82 -3.32 -14.89 15.35
C ALA A 82 -4.32 -14.70 14.20
N ILE A 83 -4.29 -13.53 13.52
CA ILE A 83 -5.18 -13.27 12.38
C ILE A 83 -4.95 -14.23 11.22
N PHE A 84 -3.72 -14.72 11.04
CA PHE A 84 -3.36 -15.60 9.94
C PHE A 84 -3.95 -17.00 10.10
N ALA A 85 -4.13 -17.49 11.33
CA ALA A 85 -4.83 -18.75 11.57
C ALA A 85 -6.31 -18.69 11.14
N ASN A 86 -6.89 -17.49 11.12
CA ASN A 86 -8.29 -17.24 10.79
C ASN A 86 -8.50 -16.80 9.33
N ARG A 87 -7.43 -16.44 8.59
CA ARG A 87 -7.51 -16.06 7.17
C ARG A 87 -6.99 -17.20 6.30
N LEU A 88 -7.72 -17.51 5.22
CA LEU A 88 -7.38 -18.60 4.29
C LEU A 88 -6.33 -18.20 3.23
N SER A 89 -5.77 -16.98 3.29
CA SER A 89 -4.89 -16.45 2.25
C SER A 89 -3.45 -16.35 2.74
N LYS A 90 -2.62 -17.27 2.23
CA LYS A 90 -1.17 -17.24 2.46
C LYS A 90 -0.51 -16.04 1.78
N SER A 91 -0.98 -15.65 0.59
CA SER A 91 -0.48 -14.47 -0.13
C SER A 91 -0.73 -13.18 0.65
N TRP A 92 -1.88 -13.07 1.33
CA TRP A 92 -2.15 -11.93 2.20
C TRP A 92 -1.20 -11.89 3.41
N GLU A 93 -0.97 -13.03 4.07
CA GLU A 93 -0.01 -13.11 5.18
C GLU A 93 1.39 -12.67 4.74
N ASP A 94 1.87 -13.21 3.63
CA ASP A 94 3.21 -12.95 3.13
C ASP A 94 3.35 -11.47 2.72
N PHE A 95 2.36 -10.92 2.02
CA PHE A 95 2.31 -9.51 1.64
C PHE A 95 2.34 -8.57 2.85
N ILE A 96 1.46 -8.78 3.83
CA ILE A 96 1.35 -7.92 5.02
C ILE A 96 2.65 -7.94 5.82
N LYS A 97 3.24 -9.12 6.01
CA LYS A 97 4.53 -9.25 6.72
C LYS A 97 5.63 -8.52 5.98
N GLU A 98 5.71 -8.69 4.66
CA GLU A 98 6.75 -8.07 3.84
C GLU A 98 6.66 -6.54 3.86
N VAL A 99 5.50 -5.98 3.55
CA VAL A 99 5.34 -4.52 3.49
C VAL A 99 5.55 -3.90 4.87
N TYR A 100 5.05 -4.53 5.94
CA TYR A 100 5.22 -4.04 7.29
C TYR A 100 6.68 -4.09 7.75
N ASP A 101 7.38 -5.19 7.50
CA ASP A 101 8.81 -5.32 7.81
C ASP A 101 9.65 -4.27 7.10
N LYS A 102 9.37 -4.00 5.81
CA LYS A 102 10.06 -2.95 5.04
C LYS A 102 9.76 -1.55 5.53
N ILE A 103 8.52 -1.28 5.96
CA ILE A 103 8.14 -0.01 6.60
C ILE A 103 8.96 0.19 7.88
N LEU A 104 9.00 -0.82 8.76
CA LEU A 104 9.71 -0.74 10.05
C LEU A 104 11.23 -0.62 9.88
N LYS A 105 11.81 -1.34 8.92
CA LYS A 105 13.24 -1.24 8.58
C LYS A 105 13.60 0.08 7.89
N LYS A 106 12.61 0.95 7.63
CA LYS A 106 12.76 2.24 6.94
C LYS A 106 13.41 2.08 5.57
N ASN A 107 13.07 0.99 4.87
CA ASN A 107 13.61 0.67 3.55
C ASN A 107 13.02 1.55 2.44
N TYR A 108 11.96 2.33 2.74
CA TYR A 108 11.33 3.22 1.78
C TYR A 108 11.84 4.66 1.92
N PRO A 109 12.25 5.31 0.81
CA PRO A 109 12.56 6.73 0.83
C PRO A 109 11.32 7.56 1.20
N LYS A 110 11.58 8.76 1.72
CA LYS A 110 10.52 9.75 1.91
C LYS A 110 9.89 10.08 0.56
N GLY A 111 8.57 10.17 0.55
CA GLY A 111 7.80 10.53 -0.63
C GLY A 111 7.39 12.00 -0.64
N SER A 112 6.79 12.40 -1.75
CA SER A 112 6.22 13.73 -1.94
C SER A 112 4.70 13.78 -1.75
N ILE A 113 4.06 12.61 -1.68
CA ILE A 113 2.60 12.44 -1.62
C ILE A 113 2.11 12.40 -0.17
N SER A 114 0.95 13.00 0.06
CA SER A 114 0.21 12.86 1.31
C SER A 114 -0.54 11.53 1.33
N PHE A 115 -0.45 10.81 2.44
CA PHE A 115 -1.32 9.66 2.69
C PHE A 115 -1.82 9.73 4.12
N GLN A 116 -3.14 9.74 4.30
CA GLN A 116 -3.78 9.74 5.60
C GLN A 116 -4.61 8.48 5.75
N PRO A 117 -4.20 7.54 6.63
CA PRO A 117 -4.97 6.36 6.93
C PRO A 117 -6.37 6.65 7.47
N GLU A 118 -7.36 5.90 7.01
CA GLU A 118 -8.71 5.91 7.57
C GLU A 118 -8.79 5.08 8.86
N ILE A 119 -8.05 5.49 9.91
CA ILE A 119 -8.06 4.82 11.21
C ILE A 119 -8.99 5.55 12.18
N THR A 120 -9.96 4.84 12.72
CA THR A 120 -10.89 5.37 13.71
C THR A 120 -10.20 5.72 15.04
N LYS A 121 -10.78 6.65 15.79
CA LYS A 121 -10.31 6.99 17.16
C LYS A 121 -10.24 5.76 18.07
N ILE A 122 -11.18 4.82 17.91
CA ILE A 122 -11.21 3.58 18.70
C ILE A 122 -10.04 2.66 18.32
N GLN A 123 -9.75 2.49 17.02
CA GLN A 123 -8.60 1.71 16.57
C GLN A 123 -7.29 2.33 17.05
N LYS A 124 -7.10 3.66 16.90
CA LYS A 124 -5.91 4.35 17.43
C LYS A 124 -5.74 4.15 18.93
N PHE A 125 -6.82 4.26 19.69
CA PHE A 125 -6.80 4.00 21.13
C PHE A 125 -6.37 2.56 21.47
N LYS A 126 -6.92 1.56 20.76
CA LYS A 126 -6.55 0.14 20.95
C LYS A 126 -5.08 -0.11 20.60
N LEU A 127 -4.62 0.42 19.48
CA LEU A 127 -3.24 0.29 19.02
C LEU A 127 -2.25 0.94 20.00
N ASN A 128 -2.53 2.16 20.46
CA ASN A 128 -1.69 2.84 21.45
C ASN A 128 -1.64 2.10 22.81
N LYS A 129 -2.72 1.39 23.18
CA LYS A 129 -2.75 0.56 24.38
C LYS A 129 -1.91 -0.72 24.22
N LEU A 130 -1.89 -1.30 23.02
CA LEU A 130 -1.08 -2.49 22.71
C LEU A 130 0.41 -2.16 22.62
N ASN A 131 0.74 -1.06 21.94
CA ASN A 131 2.11 -0.57 21.83
C ASN A 131 2.11 0.96 21.79
N PRO A 132 2.50 1.63 22.89
CA PRO A 132 2.53 3.09 22.95
C PRO A 132 3.66 3.71 22.09
N ASN A 133 4.59 2.89 21.60
CA ASN A 133 5.73 3.32 20.80
C ASN A 133 5.54 3.07 19.30
N PHE A 134 4.30 2.92 18.82
CA PHE A 134 4.05 2.90 17.38
C PHE A 134 4.58 4.18 16.74
N ASP A 135 5.33 4.03 15.65
CA ASP A 135 5.71 5.17 14.84
C ASP A 135 4.45 5.89 14.35
N SER A 136 4.33 7.18 14.66
CA SER A 136 3.12 7.95 14.43
C SER A 136 2.69 7.95 12.96
N PHE A 137 3.64 7.87 12.03
CA PHE A 137 3.33 7.86 10.59
C PHE A 137 2.53 6.62 10.15
N ILE A 138 2.57 5.52 10.90
CA ILE A 138 1.75 4.33 10.62
C ILE A 138 0.27 4.63 10.91
N LEU A 139 0.01 5.43 11.95
CA LEU A 139 -1.34 5.73 12.45
C LEU A 139 -1.93 7.03 11.91
N ASP A 140 -1.08 8.03 11.74
CA ASP A 140 -1.44 9.40 11.36
C ASP A 140 -1.09 9.71 9.90
N GLY A 141 -0.31 8.83 9.26
CA GLY A 141 0.10 9.01 7.89
C GLY A 141 1.28 9.97 7.71
N VAL A 142 1.41 10.46 6.49
CA VAL A 142 2.48 11.37 6.06
C VAL A 142 1.88 12.52 5.26
N LEU A 143 2.42 13.72 5.44
CA LEU A 143 1.96 14.91 4.73
C LEU A 143 2.78 15.14 3.46
N GLY A 144 2.10 15.64 2.43
CA GLY A 144 2.68 15.92 1.12
C GLY A 144 1.65 16.57 0.21
N LYS A 145 1.84 16.42 -1.10
CA LYS A 145 0.81 16.80 -2.09
C LYS A 145 -0.36 15.81 -2.04
N ASP A 146 -1.57 16.32 -2.14
CA ASP A 146 -2.75 15.49 -2.32
C ASP A 146 -2.79 14.93 -3.75
N LEU A 147 -3.00 13.62 -3.88
CA LEU A 147 -3.00 12.90 -5.16
C LEU A 147 -4.05 11.79 -5.19
N HIS A 148 -5.30 12.14 -4.88
CA HIS A 148 -6.43 11.26 -5.13
C HIS A 148 -7.01 11.49 -6.53
N ILE A 149 -6.76 10.55 -7.43
CA ILE A 149 -7.28 10.53 -8.80
C ILE A 149 -8.02 9.20 -8.99
N HIS A 150 -9.29 9.27 -9.39
CA HIS A 150 -10.08 8.08 -9.69
C HIS A 150 -9.98 7.77 -11.19
N LEU A 151 -9.67 6.51 -11.52
CA LEU A 151 -9.48 5.99 -12.87
C LEU A 151 -10.61 5.06 -13.30
#